data_AF-A0A356FZV8-F1
#
_entry.id   AF-A0A356FZV8-F1
#
_cell.length_a   1.000
_cell.length_b   1.000
_cell.length_c   1.000
_cell.angle_alpha   90.00
_cell.angle_beta   90.00
_cell.angle_gamma   90.00
#
_symmetry.space_group_name_H-M   'P 1'
#
loop_
_entity.id
_entity.type
_entity.pdbx_description
1 polymer ?
#
loop_
_entity_poly.entity_id
_entity_poly.type
_entity_poly.pdbx_seq_one_letter_code
_entity_poly.pdbx_strand_id
1 'polypeptide(L)'
;MFDGTEIVFMDTLYNAEVDEIIHILHQLSPEKKEVLLVGHNPSLAKLVALSKQQNPDRFPTATLACIEINGGWSDFSMADSRFIGAARH
;
A
#
# COMPACT_ATOMS: atom_id res chain seq x y z
N MET A 1 -15.51 12.88 -19.60
CA MET A 1 -14.04 13.01 -19.54
C MET A 1 -13.62 12.31 -18.27
N PHE A 2 -12.82 11.25 -18.37
CA PHE A 2 -12.15 10.74 -17.18
C PHE A 2 -11.09 11.78 -16.84
N ASP A 3 -11.22 12.40 -15.67
CA ASP A 3 -10.10 13.10 -15.07
C ASP A 3 -8.96 12.09 -14.97
N GLY A 4 -7.79 12.42 -15.51
CA GLY A 4 -6.71 11.46 -15.64
C GLY A 4 -6.22 11.04 -14.26
N THR A 5 -6.07 9.73 -14.02
CA THR A 5 -5.39 9.26 -12.81
C THR A 5 -3.92 9.70 -12.87
N GLU A 6 -3.46 10.39 -11.82
CA GLU A 6 -2.04 10.71 -11.66
C GLU A 6 -1.23 9.42 -11.53
N ILE A 7 -0.22 9.25 -12.39
CA ILE A 7 0.70 8.10 -12.36
C ILE A 7 2.10 8.62 -12.07
N VAL A 8 2.70 8.11 -11.00
CA VAL A 8 4.06 8.45 -10.58
C VAL A 8 4.90 7.19 -10.57
N PHE A 9 6.04 7.22 -11.29
CA PHE A 9 7.03 6.15 -11.26
C PHE A 9 8.11 6.51 -10.24
N MET A 10 8.44 5.56 -9.36
CA MET A 10 9.43 5.74 -8.30
C MET A 10 10.42 4.57 -8.34
N ASP A 11 11.64 4.82 -8.79
CA ASP A 11 12.70 3.81 -8.79
C ASP A 11 12.98 3.30 -7.37
N THR A 12 12.83 4.16 -6.37
CA THR A 12 13.01 3.80 -4.95
C THR A 12 11.99 2.77 -4.46
N LEU A 13 10.86 2.58 -5.15
CA LEU A 13 9.90 1.54 -4.82
C LEU A 13 10.41 0.15 -5.24
N TYR A 14 11.34 0.09 -6.19
CA TYR A 14 11.98 -1.14 -6.60
C TYR A 14 12.93 -1.62 -5.50
N ASN A 15 12.64 -2.79 -4.93
CA ASN A 15 13.31 -3.36 -3.76
C ASN A 15 13.16 -2.59 -2.46
N ALA A 16 12.19 -1.67 -2.34
CA ALA A 16 11.89 -1.01 -1.08
C ALA A 16 11.50 -2.03 0.00
N GLU A 17 12.04 -1.84 1.21
CA GLU A 17 11.53 -2.50 2.41
C GLU A 17 10.23 -1.84 2.89
N VAL A 18 9.52 -2.50 3.80
CA VAL A 18 8.19 -2.05 4.25
C VAL A 18 8.21 -0.64 4.82
N ASP A 19 9.23 -0.30 5.62
CA ASP A 19 9.34 1.02 6.24
C ASP A 19 9.61 2.12 5.20
N GLU A 20 10.33 1.81 4.12
CA GLU A 20 10.56 2.74 3.01
C GLU A 20 9.27 2.98 2.22
N ILE A 21 8.46 1.93 2.00
CA ILE A 21 7.13 2.06 1.39
C ILE A 21 6.24 2.96 2.25
N ILE A 22 6.18 2.75 3.57
CA ILE A 22 5.40 3.57 4.48
C ILE A 22 5.89 5.02 4.45
N HIS A 23 7.22 5.23 4.45
CA HIS A 23 7.80 6.57 4.35
C HIS A 23 7.42 7.28 3.04
N ILE A 24 7.39 6.57 1.91
CA ILE A 24 6.90 7.11 0.63
C ILE A 24 5.42 7.50 0.74
N LEU A 25 4.58 6.63 1.30
CA LEU A 25 3.16 6.89 1.48
C LEU A 25 2.91 8.09 2.42
N HIS A 26 3.77 8.29 3.43
CA HIS A 26 3.73 9.44 4.34
C HIS A 26 4.00 10.79 3.67
N GLN A 27 4.60 10.80 2.48
CA GLN A 27 4.87 12.03 1.71
C GLN A 27 3.73 12.42 0.75
N LEU A 28 2.67 11.61 0.67
CA LEU A 28 1.56 11.87 -0.24
C LEU A 28 0.72 13.07 0.20
N SER A 29 0.18 13.79 -0.78
CA SER A 29 -0.70 14.93 -0.53
C SER A 29 -1.95 14.49 0.25
N PRO A 30 -2.37 15.22 1.31
CA PRO A 30 -3.58 14.92 2.08
C PRO A 30 -4.88 15.01 1.28
N GLU A 31 -4.84 15.59 0.08
CA GLU A 31 -5.99 15.69 -0.82
C GLU A 31 -6.29 14.36 -1.54
N LYS A 32 -5.28 13.48 -1.71
CA LYS A 32 -5.45 12.16 -2.31
C LYS A 32 -6.29 11.29 -1.38
N LYS A 33 -7.41 10.73 -1.86
CA LYS A 33 -8.29 9.87 -1.04
C LYS A 33 -7.97 8.39 -1.17
N GLU A 34 -7.48 7.99 -2.35
CA GLU A 34 -7.20 6.60 -2.68
C GLU A 34 -5.93 6.56 -3.54
N VAL A 35 -5.09 5.55 -3.29
CA VAL A 35 -3.81 5.37 -3.98
C VAL A 35 -3.64 3.89 -4.29
N LEU A 36 -3.30 3.59 -5.54
CA LEU A 36 -2.90 2.24 -5.94
C LEU A 36 -1.38 2.14 -5.90
N LEU A 37 -0.86 1.35 -4.96
CA LEU A 37 0.56 1.01 -4.90
C LEU A 37 0.83 -0.25 -5.74
N VAL A 38 1.70 -0.13 -6.75
CA VAL A 38 2.15 -1.26 -7.58
C VAL A 38 3.63 -1.50 -7.32
N GLY A 39 3.98 -2.70 -6.87
CA GLY A 39 5.35 -3.03 -6.45
C GLY A 39 5.60 -4.53 -6.37
N HIS A 40 6.67 -4.91 -5.68
CA HIS A 40 7.16 -6.29 -5.65
C HIS A 40 7.00 -6.95 -4.28
N ASN A 41 6.89 -8.28 -4.30
CA ASN A 41 7.07 -9.12 -3.12
C ASN A 41 8.57 -9.23 -2.79
N PRO A 42 8.96 -9.43 -1.51
CA PRO A 42 8.09 -9.76 -0.37
C PRO A 42 7.44 -8.55 0.32
N SER A 43 7.87 -7.33 0.01
CA SER A 43 7.46 -6.13 0.75
C SER A 43 5.96 -5.86 0.72
N LEU A 44 5.30 -6.04 -0.43
CA LEU A 44 3.83 -5.92 -0.49
C LEU A 44 3.12 -6.97 0.37
N ALA A 45 3.57 -8.23 0.32
CA ALA A 45 3.02 -9.29 1.17
C ALA A 45 3.16 -8.96 2.67
N LYS A 46 4.33 -8.45 3.07
CA LYS A 46 4.59 -8.02 4.45
C LYS A 46 3.70 -6.83 4.85
N LEU A 47 3.53 -5.84 3.97
CA LEU A 47 2.68 -4.66 4.21
C LEU A 47 1.22 -5.09 4.47
N VAL A 48 0.68 -5.98 3.62
CA VAL A 48 -0.66 -6.54 3.82
C VAL A 48 -0.74 -7.31 5.14
N ALA A 49 0.28 -8.08 5.48
CA ALA A 49 0.33 -8.83 6.73
C ALA A 49 0.26 -7.92 7.98
N LEU A 50 0.93 -6.76 7.94
CA LEU A 50 0.85 -5.75 9.01
C LEU A 50 -0.59 -5.25 9.21
N SER A 51 -1.32 -4.95 8.12
CA SER A 51 -2.74 -4.54 8.21
C SER A 51 -3.66 -5.63 8.78
N LYS A 52 -3.26 -6.90 8.67
CA LYS A 52 -3.99 -8.05 9.23
C LYS A 52 -3.55 -8.38 10.65
N GLN A 53 -2.47 -7.77 11.15
CA GLN A 53 -1.77 -8.18 12.37
C GLN A 53 -1.41 -9.68 12.37
N GLN A 54 -0.97 -10.18 11.22
CA GLN A 54 -0.65 -11.59 10.99
C GLN A 54 0.73 -11.74 10.35
N ASN A 55 1.25 -12.97 10.31
CA ASN A 55 2.43 -13.28 9.53
C ASN A 55 2.13 -13.16 8.02
N PRO A 56 3.13 -12.84 7.17
CA PRO A 56 2.94 -12.79 5.73
C PRO A 56 2.48 -14.14 5.17
N ASP A 57 1.27 -14.15 4.63
CA ASP A 57 0.74 -15.29 3.88
C ASP A 57 1.22 -15.25 2.42
N ARG A 58 0.89 -16.30 1.67
CA ARG A 58 1.10 -16.32 0.21
C ARG A 58 0.36 -15.14 -0.43
N PHE A 59 1.11 -14.23 -1.06
CA PHE A 59 0.58 -13.11 -1.84
C PHE A 59 0.99 -13.29 -3.32
N PRO A 60 0.19 -13.98 -4.16
CA PRO A 60 0.54 -14.23 -5.55
C PRO A 60 0.73 -12.93 -6.35
N THR A 61 1.50 -13.00 -7.44
CA THR A 61 1.60 -11.91 -8.41
C THR A 61 0.21 -11.48 -8.90
N ALA A 62 0.03 -10.18 -9.13
CA ALA A 62 -1.23 -9.56 -9.54
C ALA A 62 -2.41 -9.75 -8.54
N THR A 63 -2.10 -9.99 -7.26
CA THR A 63 -3.09 -9.88 -6.19
C THR A 63 -3.28 -8.41 -5.82
N LEU A 64 -4.52 -7.96 -5.73
CA LEU A 64 -4.89 -6.63 -5.27
C LEU A 64 -5.44 -6.74 -3.85
N ALA A 65 -4.79 -6.08 -2.88
CA ALA A 65 -5.30 -5.95 -1.52
C ALA A 65 -5.84 -4.54 -1.30
N CYS A 66 -6.98 -4.44 -0.61
CA CYS A 66 -7.55 -3.17 -0.18
C CYS A 66 -7.36 -3.03 1.33
N ILE A 67 -6.75 -1.91 1.72
CA ILE A 67 -6.46 -1.55 3.10
C ILE A 67 -7.00 -0.14 3.31
N GLU A 68 -7.84 0.03 4.32
CA GLU A 68 -8.29 1.32 4.78
C GLU A 68 -7.36 1.80 5.90
N ILE A 69 -6.86 3.03 5.79
CA ILE A 69 -6.00 3.64 6.81
C ILE A 69 -6.81 4.57 7.70
N ASN A 70 -6.48 4.60 8.99
CA ASN A 70 -6.98 5.62 9.91
C ASN A 70 -6.02 6.82 9.91
N GLY A 71 -6.57 8.03 9.87
CA GLY A 71 -5.77 9.27 9.87
C GLY A 71 -5.49 9.80 8.46
N GLY A 72 -4.43 10.61 8.34
CA GLY A 72 -3.96 11.15 7.07
C GLY A 72 -2.78 10.35 6.52
N TRP A 73 -2.36 10.69 5.30
CA TRP A 73 -1.17 10.07 4.71
C TRP A 73 0.06 10.26 5.58
N SER A 74 0.27 11.44 6.18
CA SER A 74 1.47 11.76 6.94
C SER A 74 1.65 11.03 8.27
N ASP A 75 0.61 10.39 8.81
CA ASP A 75 0.60 9.88 10.18
C ASP A 75 -0.08 8.53 10.36
N PHE A 76 -0.58 7.89 9.29
CA PHE A 76 -1.20 6.57 9.42
C PHE A 76 -0.20 5.52 9.92
N SER A 77 -0.72 4.54 10.63
CA SER A 77 0.00 3.32 11.04
C SER A 77 -0.67 2.10 10.44
N MET A 78 0.14 1.17 9.91
CA MET A 78 -0.37 -0.11 9.41
C MET A 78 -0.99 -0.97 10.52
N ALA A 79 -0.52 -0.83 11.78
CA ALA A 79 -1.07 -1.60 12.90
C ALA A 79 -2.50 -1.17 13.27
N ASP A 80 -2.87 0.08 12.97
CA ASP A 80 -4.22 0.64 13.18
C ASP A 80 -5.02 0.68 11.86
N SER A 81 -4.46 0.15 10.77
CA SER A 81 -5.19 0.04 9.50
C SER A 81 -6.15 -1.15 9.51
N ARG A 82 -7.15 -1.10 8.61
CA ARG A 82 -8.15 -2.14 8.45
C ARG A 82 -8.01 -2.82 7.10
N PHE A 83 -7.66 -4.11 7.11
CA PHE A 83 -7.73 -4.94 5.92
C PHE A 83 -9.18 -5.14 5.48
N ILE A 84 -9.52 -4.73 4.24
CA ILE A 84 -10.87 -4.82 3.68
C ILE A 84 -11.08 -6.13 2.93
N GLY A 85 -10.07 -6.55 2.16
CA GLY A 85 -10.14 -7.75 1.36
C GLY A 85 -9.02 -7.83 0.32
N ALA A 86 -8.96 -8.96 -0.39
CA ALA A 86 -8.06 -9.12 -1.51
C ALA A 86 -8.77 -9.82 -2.67
N ALA A 87 -8.43 -9.40 -3.89
CA ALA A 87 -8.90 -9.98 -5.13
C ALA A 87 -7.71 -10.48 -5.96
N ARG A 88 -7.95 -11.52 -6.75
CA ARG A 88 -7.02 -12.04 -7.74
C ARG A 88 -7.76 -12.21 -9.05
N HIS A 89 -7.12 -11.79 -10.14
CA HIS A 89 -7.57 -12.07 -11.50
C HIS A 89 -7.20 -13.49 -11.93
#